data_AF-A0C5V9-F1
#
_entry.id   AF-A0C5V9-F1
#
_cell.length_a   1.000
_cell.length_b   1.000
_cell.length_c   1.000
_cell.angle_alpha   90.00
_cell.angle_beta   90.00
_cell.angle_gamma   90.00
#
_symmetry.space_group_name_H-M   'P 1'
#
loop_
_entity.id
_entity.type
_entity.pdbx_description
1 polymer ?
#
loop_
_entity_poly.entity_id
_entity_poly.type
_entity_poly.pdbx_seq_one_letter_code
_entity_poly.pdbx_strand_id
1 'polypeptide(L)'
;MQQLFDCPICLQTLLHPLTLTCGHSFCKPCLSNKNFYQNFNTCPVCRAQIQIYVNQFKVNVLLETIIQQEFQNQCDYQLRLKNYQHRLEKKNQMRRSYILLVQQYLKWISQNLQKMFPLIVIVIAILMYLRFKKLRQRFTMRVRLQHLSQEITRLLSQFSSRNADNYKDTDIQNLVFTKIVKHLFTNYVRF
;
A
#
# COMPACT_ATOMS: atom_id res chain seq x y z
N MET A 1 42.19 11.81 -41.59
CA MET A 1 42.18 11.67 -40.11
C MET A 1 40.80 11.81 -39.46
N GLN A 2 39.72 12.17 -40.17
CA GLN A 2 38.42 12.46 -39.54
C GLN A 2 37.59 11.24 -39.09
N GLN A 3 37.83 10.03 -39.62
CA GLN A 3 36.97 8.86 -39.34
C GLN A 3 37.07 8.30 -37.91
N LEU A 4 38.08 8.66 -37.10
CA LEU A 4 38.29 8.09 -35.76
C LEU A 4 37.29 8.60 -34.72
N PHE A 5 36.85 9.85 -34.86
CA PHE A 5 35.96 10.52 -33.90
C PHE A 5 34.51 10.57 -34.35
N ASP A 6 34.20 10.05 -35.53
CA ASP A 6 32.85 10.05 -36.06
C ASP A 6 32.08 8.81 -35.61
N CYS A 7 30.84 9.02 -35.20
CA CYS A 7 29.95 7.93 -34.82
C CYS A 7 29.49 7.18 -36.09
N PRO A 8 29.69 5.85 -36.18
CA PRO A 8 29.29 5.08 -37.36
C PRO A 8 27.78 5.05 -37.64
N ILE A 9 26.95 5.42 -36.66
CA ILE A 9 25.48 5.41 -36.78
C ILE A 9 24.95 6.71 -37.41
N CYS A 10 25.46 7.85 -36.96
CA CYS A 10 24.94 9.16 -37.34
C CYS A 10 25.94 10.00 -38.14
N LEU A 11 27.15 9.48 -38.37
CA LEU A 11 28.21 10.09 -39.19
C LEU A 11 28.57 11.51 -38.74
N GLN A 12 28.59 11.73 -37.43
CA GLN A 12 28.92 13.01 -36.79
C GLN A 12 29.84 12.75 -35.60
N THR A 13 30.66 13.74 -35.24
CA THR A 13 31.59 13.71 -34.10
C THR A 13 30.92 13.16 -32.85
N LEU A 14 31.47 12.09 -32.28
CA LEU A 14 30.95 11.35 -31.14
C LEU A 14 30.48 12.27 -30.00
N LEU A 15 29.32 11.95 -29.43
CA LEU A 15 28.70 12.70 -28.35
C LEU A 15 28.49 11.76 -27.18
N HIS A 16 29.22 11.97 -26.08
CA HIS A 16 29.28 11.04 -24.95
C HIS A 16 29.57 9.61 -25.44
N PRO A 17 30.79 9.35 -25.93
CA PRO A 17 31.14 8.10 -26.58
C PRO A 17 30.99 6.93 -25.60
N LEU A 18 30.33 5.88 -26.06
CA LEU A 18 30.27 4.58 -25.41
C LEU A 18 31.11 3.62 -26.23
N THR A 19 32.13 3.03 -25.61
CA THR A 19 32.97 2.00 -26.24
C THR A 19 32.45 0.63 -25.83
N LEU A 20 32.07 -0.19 -26.81
CA LEU A 20 31.65 -1.56 -26.58
C LEU A 20 32.86 -2.45 -26.26
N THR A 21 32.61 -3.65 -25.73
CA THR A 21 33.66 -4.65 -25.43
C THR A 21 34.46 -5.06 -26.67
N CYS A 22 33.87 -4.94 -27.87
CA CYS A 22 34.54 -5.16 -29.14
C CYS A 22 35.40 -3.97 -29.62
N GLY A 23 35.51 -2.88 -28.85
CA GLY A 23 36.34 -1.71 -29.16
C GLY A 23 35.67 -0.60 -30.00
N HIS A 24 34.51 -0.85 -30.61
CA HIS A 24 33.81 0.18 -31.40
C HIS A 24 33.10 1.21 -30.51
N SER A 25 33.23 2.49 -30.86
CA SER A 25 32.66 3.60 -30.11
C SER A 25 31.50 4.28 -30.84
N PHE A 26 30.47 4.66 -30.09
CA PHE A 26 29.25 5.27 -30.64
C PHE A 26 28.74 6.38 -29.71
N CYS A 27 27.90 7.28 -30.22
CA CYS A 27 27.22 8.25 -29.36
C CYS A 27 26.28 7.52 -28.39
N LYS A 28 26.31 7.89 -27.11
CA LYS A 28 25.29 7.47 -26.13
C LYS A 28 23.85 7.61 -26.64
N PRO A 29 23.42 8.74 -27.23
CA PRO A 29 22.07 8.87 -27.77
C PRO A 29 21.78 7.96 -28.98
N CYS A 30 22.80 7.56 -29.77
CA CYS A 30 22.61 6.67 -30.90
C CYS A 30 22.36 5.23 -30.45
N LEU A 31 23.17 4.71 -29.52
CA LEU A 31 22.96 3.36 -28.98
C LEU A 31 21.69 3.28 -28.12
N SER A 32 21.34 4.33 -27.39
CA SER A 32 20.17 4.33 -26.50
C SER A 32 18.83 4.50 -27.25
N ASN A 33 18.87 4.85 -28.54
CA ASN A 33 17.67 5.13 -29.32
C ASN A 33 17.28 3.93 -30.19
N LYS A 34 16.11 3.35 -29.90
CA LYS A 34 15.50 2.23 -30.63
C LYS A 34 15.32 2.50 -32.13
N ASN A 35 15.17 3.76 -32.52
CA ASN A 35 15.00 4.13 -33.93
C ASN A 35 16.31 3.98 -34.73
N PHE A 36 17.46 4.13 -34.07
CA PHE A 36 18.76 4.04 -34.71
C PHE A 36 19.43 2.68 -34.52
N TYR A 37 19.03 1.94 -33.48
CA TYR A 37 19.62 0.66 -33.14
C TYR A 37 18.54 -0.30 -32.65
N GLN A 38 18.13 -1.21 -33.52
CA GLN A 38 17.03 -2.15 -33.27
C GLN A 38 17.51 -3.41 -32.52
N ASN A 39 18.74 -3.86 -32.79
CA ASN A 39 19.33 -5.06 -32.21
C ASN A 39 20.30 -4.73 -31.08
N PHE A 40 19.77 -4.45 -29.89
CA PHE A 40 20.50 -3.99 -28.69
C PHE A 40 21.65 -4.89 -28.19
N ASN A 41 21.81 -6.08 -28.78
CA ASN A 41 22.69 -7.13 -28.31
C ASN A 41 23.87 -7.40 -29.26
N THR A 42 24.04 -6.64 -30.34
CA THR A 42 25.11 -6.88 -31.34
C THR A 42 25.73 -5.61 -31.87
N CYS A 43 27.05 -5.47 -31.84
CA CYS A 43 27.74 -4.28 -32.36
C CYS A 43 27.26 -3.91 -33.80
N PRO A 44 26.86 -2.66 -34.06
CA PRO A 44 26.46 -2.20 -35.40
C PRO A 44 27.53 -2.38 -36.49
N VAL A 45 28.80 -2.43 -36.10
CA VAL A 45 29.94 -2.49 -37.03
C VAL A 45 30.38 -3.94 -37.25
N CYS A 46 30.79 -4.64 -36.19
CA CYS A 46 31.37 -5.99 -36.31
C CYS A 46 30.43 -7.13 -35.91
N ARG A 47 29.18 -6.83 -35.49
CA ARG A 47 28.16 -7.80 -35.05
C ARG A 47 28.55 -8.64 -33.82
N ALA A 48 29.66 -8.32 -33.15
CA ALA A 48 30.04 -8.94 -31.89
C ALA A 48 28.91 -8.83 -30.85
N GLN A 49 28.68 -9.91 -30.10
CA GLN A 49 27.64 -9.92 -29.06
C GLN A 49 27.99 -8.94 -27.93
N ILE A 50 26.97 -8.21 -27.49
CA ILE A 50 27.04 -7.26 -26.39
C ILE A 50 26.39 -7.95 -25.18
N GLN A 51 27.20 -8.30 -24.18
CA GLN A 51 26.75 -9.02 -22.99
C GLN A 51 26.07 -8.13 -21.93
N ILE A 52 26.06 -6.81 -22.16
CA ILE A 52 25.61 -5.79 -21.21
C ILE A 52 24.52 -4.95 -21.87
N TYR A 53 23.45 -4.64 -21.13
CA TYR A 53 22.38 -3.78 -21.65
C TYR A 53 22.89 -2.37 -21.91
N VAL A 54 22.41 -1.73 -22.98
CA VAL A 54 22.93 -0.43 -23.42
C VAL A 54 22.87 0.67 -22.35
N ASN A 55 21.88 0.61 -21.46
CA ASN A 55 21.71 1.54 -20.34
C ASN A 55 22.77 1.40 -19.23
N GLN A 56 23.58 0.35 -19.25
CA GLN A 56 24.66 0.10 -18.27
C GLN A 56 26.03 0.55 -18.77
N PHE A 57 26.19 0.87 -20.07
CA PHE A 57 27.47 1.38 -20.56
C PHE A 57 27.78 2.76 -19.97
N LYS A 58 29.01 2.88 -19.47
CA LYS A 58 29.57 4.14 -19.01
C LYS A 58 30.22 4.86 -20.18
N VAL A 59 30.21 6.19 -20.11
CA VAL A 59 30.92 7.03 -21.08
C VAL A 59 32.41 6.75 -20.98
N ASN A 60 33.07 6.58 -22.13
CA ASN A 60 34.51 6.53 -22.20
C ASN A 60 35.05 7.95 -21.95
N VAL A 61 35.43 8.21 -20.69
CA VAL A 61 35.83 9.54 -20.22
C VAL A 61 37.07 10.03 -20.97
N LEU A 62 38.03 9.16 -21.26
CA LEU A 62 39.24 9.56 -21.99
C LEU A 62 38.88 10.05 -23.40
N LEU A 63 38.08 9.28 -24.13
CA LEU A 63 37.67 9.64 -25.48
C LEU A 63 36.80 10.91 -25.50
N GLU A 64 35.91 11.06 -24.51
CA GLU A 64 35.13 12.29 -24.33
C GLU A 64 36.05 13.51 -24.12
N THR A 65 37.06 13.41 -23.25
CA THR A 65 38.00 14.50 -22.98
C THR A 65 38.76 14.92 -24.24
N ILE A 66 39.28 13.94 -25.00
CA ILE A 66 40.00 14.22 -26.25
C ILE A 66 39.07 14.89 -27.26
N ILE A 67 37.84 14.38 -27.44
CA ILE A 67 36.88 14.98 -28.36
C ILE A 67 36.55 16.42 -27.94
N GLN A 68 36.36 16.67 -26.65
CA GLN A 68 36.08 18.01 -26.15
C GLN A 68 37.26 18.96 -26.43
N GLN A 69 38.50 18.53 -26.21
CA GLN A 69 39.69 19.35 -26.47
C GLN A 69 39.85 19.67 -27.96
N GLU A 70 39.69 18.68 -28.83
CA GLU A 70 39.91 18.82 -30.27
C GLU A 70 38.76 19.57 -30.97
N PHE A 71 37.51 19.34 -30.54
CA PHE A 71 36.31 19.80 -31.27
C PHE A 71 35.53 20.90 -30.55
N GLN A 72 35.97 21.40 -29.38
CA GLN A 72 35.27 22.47 -28.65
C GLN A 72 35.00 23.73 -29.49
N ASN A 73 35.86 24.07 -30.44
CA ASN A 73 35.68 25.29 -31.23
C ASN A 73 34.88 25.06 -32.52
N GLN A 74 34.50 23.81 -32.82
CA GLN A 74 33.72 23.50 -34.01
C GLN A 74 32.24 23.80 -33.76
N CYS A 75 31.65 24.65 -34.60
CA CYS A 75 30.26 25.10 -34.48
C CYS A 75 29.28 23.92 -34.49
N ASP A 76 29.48 22.95 -35.38
CA ASP A 76 28.60 21.78 -35.50
C ASP A 76 28.59 20.92 -34.23
N TYR A 77 29.75 20.69 -33.60
CA TYR A 77 29.85 19.93 -32.37
C TYR A 77 29.18 20.66 -31.20
N GLN A 78 29.38 21.98 -31.11
CA GLN A 78 28.74 22.82 -30.11
C GLN A 78 27.21 22.85 -30.25
N LEU A 79 26.71 22.97 -31.48
CA LEU A 79 25.28 22.89 -31.76
C LEU A 79 24.71 21.52 -31.35
N ARG A 80 25.47 20.46 -31.61
CA ARG A 80 25.09 19.09 -31.24
C ARG A 80 25.00 18.89 -29.72
N LEU A 81 25.95 19.43 -28.96
CA LEU A 81 25.94 19.45 -27.50
C LEU A 81 24.73 20.20 -26.95
N LYS A 82 24.48 21.42 -27.44
CA LYS A 82 23.31 22.23 -27.05
C LYS A 82 21.99 21.50 -27.31
N ASN A 83 21.85 20.92 -28.50
CA ASN A 83 20.66 20.14 -28.87
C ASN A 83 20.46 18.91 -27.97
N TYR A 84 21.54 18.26 -27.57
CA TYR A 84 21.48 17.14 -26.63
C TYR A 84 21.08 17.59 -25.22
N GLN A 85 21.67 18.66 -24.71
CA GLN A 85 21.33 19.24 -23.41
C GLN A 85 19.86 19.65 -23.34
N HIS A 86 19.37 20.39 -24.34
CA HIS A 86 17.97 20.79 -24.43
C HIS A 86 17.01 19.58 -24.42
N ARG A 87 17.33 18.50 -25.13
CA ARG A 87 16.53 17.27 -25.10
C ARG A 87 16.54 16.58 -23.72
N LEU A 88 17.67 16.61 -23.01
CA LEU A 88 17.76 16.07 -21.65
C LEU A 88 16.94 16.91 -20.66
N GLU A 89 17.04 18.23 -20.74
CA GLU A 89 16.29 19.17 -19.90
C GLU A 89 14.79 18.97 -20.06
N LYS A 90 14.29 18.90 -21.31
CA LYS A 90 12.87 18.64 -21.59
C LYS A 90 12.41 17.30 -20.99
N LYS A 91 13.22 16.24 -21.09
CA LYS A 91 12.90 14.94 -20.47
C LYS A 91 12.90 15.03 -18.94
N ASN A 92 13.87 15.73 -18.35
CA ASN A 92 13.97 15.92 -16.90
C ASN A 92 12.82 16.79 -16.37
N GLN A 93 12.42 17.82 -17.10
CA GLN A 93 11.27 18.67 -16.79
C GLN A 93 9.99 17.84 -16.72
N MET A 94 9.71 17.02 -17.75
CA MET A 94 8.55 16.13 -17.75
C MET A 94 8.55 15.15 -16.56
N ARG A 95 9.71 14.55 -16.26
CA ARG A 95 9.86 13.67 -15.09
C ARG A 95 9.59 14.41 -13.79
N ARG A 96 10.11 15.63 -13.63
CA ARG A 96 9.85 16.48 -12.45
C ARG A 96 8.37 16.80 -12.32
N SER A 97 7.70 17.21 -13.40
CA SER A 97 6.26 17.48 -13.41
C SER A 97 5.44 16.26 -12.95
N TYR A 98 5.78 15.07 -13.45
CA TYR A 98 5.12 13.82 -13.03
C TYR A 98 5.36 13.50 -11.53
N ILE A 99 6.61 13.61 -11.06
CA ILE A 99 6.95 13.35 -9.66
C ILE A 99 6.21 14.33 -8.74
N LEU A 100 6.13 15.61 -9.11
CA LEU A 100 5.39 16.62 -8.34
C LEU A 100 3.90 16.29 -8.27
N LEU A 101 3.28 15.86 -9.37
CA LEU A 101 1.89 15.40 -9.39
C LEU A 101 1.66 14.21 -8.44
N VAL A 102 2.52 13.20 -8.50
CA VAL A 102 2.43 12.04 -7.62
C VAL A 102 2.60 12.45 -6.15
N GLN A 103 3.57 13.31 -5.84
CA GLN A 103 3.77 13.83 -4.49
C GLN A 103 2.55 14.61 -3.98
N GLN A 104 1.95 15.45 -4.82
CA GLN A 104 0.73 16.19 -4.48
C GLN A 104 -0.44 15.24 -4.19
N TYR A 105 -0.60 14.20 -5.01
CA TYR A 105 -1.62 13.18 -4.82
C TYR A 105 -1.43 12.38 -3.53
N LEU A 106 -0.20 11.93 -3.26
CA LEU A 106 0.14 11.22 -2.02
C LEU A 106 -0.11 12.10 -0.78
N LYS A 107 0.23 13.40 -0.86
CA LYS A 107 -0.06 14.37 0.19
C LYS A 107 -1.56 14.53 0.43
N TRP A 108 -2.36 14.55 -0.63
CA TRP A 108 -3.82 14.62 -0.51
C TRP A 108 -4.38 13.34 0.14
N ILE A 109 -3.93 12.16 -0.26
CA ILE A 109 -4.35 10.87 0.34
C ILE A 109 -4.05 10.86 1.84
N SER A 110 -2.81 11.21 2.24
CA SER A 110 -2.42 11.16 3.64
C SER A 110 -3.24 12.12 4.51
N GLN A 111 -3.48 13.34 4.02
CA GLN A 111 -4.34 14.31 4.69
C GLN A 111 -5.79 13.83 4.83
N ASN A 112 -6.31 13.14 3.81
CA ASN A 112 -7.68 12.64 3.84
C ASN A 112 -7.82 11.43 4.79
N LEU A 113 -6.83 10.53 4.80
CA LEU A 113 -6.77 9.41 5.76
C LEU A 113 -6.70 9.89 7.21
N GLN A 114 -5.91 10.93 7.48
CA GLN A 114 -5.83 11.54 8.81
C GLN A 114 -7.18 12.08 9.30
N LYS A 115 -8.01 12.63 8.40
CA LYS A 115 -9.36 13.13 8.74
C LYS A 115 -10.34 12.00 9.07
N MET A 116 -10.16 10.81 8.50
CA MET A 116 -11.03 9.65 8.72
C MET A 116 -10.71 8.90 10.03
N PHE A 117 -9.46 8.94 10.48
CA PHE A 117 -9.01 8.28 11.71
C PHE A 117 -9.86 8.59 12.97
N PRO A 118 -10.19 9.86 13.32
CA PRO A 118 -11.00 10.14 14.50
C PRO A 118 -12.41 9.55 14.42
N LEU A 119 -13.03 9.51 13.24
CA LEU A 119 -14.35 8.90 13.06
C LEU A 119 -14.29 7.39 13.32
N ILE A 120 -13.24 6.72 12.84
CA ILE A 120 -13.03 5.30 13.08
C ILE A 120 -12.84 5.03 14.59
N VAL A 121 -12.03 5.84 15.28
CA VAL A 121 -11.83 5.72 16.74
C VAL A 121 -13.14 5.92 17.50
N ILE A 122 -13.95 6.92 17.12
CA ILE A 122 -15.26 7.18 17.72
C ILE A 122 -16.19 5.98 17.52
N VAL A 123 -16.28 5.44 16.31
CA VAL A 123 -17.11 4.25 16.02
C VAL A 123 -16.65 3.05 16.85
N ILE A 124 -15.34 2.80 16.92
CA ILE A 124 -14.78 1.72 17.74
C ILE A 124 -15.13 1.93 19.23
N ALA A 125 -14.96 3.15 19.75
CA ALA A 125 -15.30 3.48 21.14
C ALA A 125 -16.78 3.27 21.44
N ILE A 126 -17.68 3.67 20.53
CA ILE A 126 -19.12 3.43 20.65
C ILE A 126 -19.42 1.93 20.66
N LEU A 127 -18.84 1.16 19.73
CA LEU A 127 -19.03 -0.30 19.68
C LEU A 127 -18.53 -0.97 20.96
N MET A 128 -17.36 -0.56 21.47
CA MET A 128 -16.82 -1.03 22.75
C MET A 128 -17.74 -0.68 23.92
N TYR A 129 -18.25 0.56 23.98
CA TYR A 129 -19.20 1.00 25.00
C TYR A 129 -20.50 0.21 24.96
N LEU A 130 -21.09 0.00 23.77
CA LEU A 130 -22.31 -0.79 23.60
C LEU A 130 -22.09 -2.24 24.02
N ARG A 131 -20.94 -2.84 23.64
CA ARG A 131 -20.56 -4.18 24.07
C ARG A 131 -20.42 -4.25 25.59
N PHE A 132 -19.77 -3.28 26.21
CA PHE A 132 -19.60 -3.20 27.66
C PHE A 132 -20.94 -3.02 28.38
N LYS A 133 -21.83 -2.16 27.87
CA LYS A 133 -23.19 -1.97 28.40
C LYS A 133 -24.01 -3.26 28.35
N LYS A 134 -23.97 -3.97 27.21
CA LYS A 134 -24.65 -5.28 27.04
C LYS A 134 -24.10 -6.34 27.98
N LEU A 135 -22.77 -6.37 28.20
CA LEU A 135 -22.13 -7.28 29.16
C LEU A 135 -22.53 -6.95 30.60
N ARG A 136 -22.53 -5.67 30.99
CA ARG A 136 -22.97 -5.23 32.31
C ARG A 136 -24.44 -5.60 32.57
N GLN A 137 -25.32 -5.35 31.61
CA GLN A 137 -26.73 -5.77 31.70
C GLN A 137 -26.86 -7.29 31.89
N ARG A 138 -26.15 -8.10 31.11
CA ARG A 138 -26.13 -9.56 31.27
C ARG A 138 -25.66 -9.98 32.67
N PHE A 139 -24.63 -9.32 33.21
CA PHE A 139 -24.14 -9.58 34.56
C PHE A 139 -25.18 -9.23 35.63
N THR A 140 -25.76 -8.02 35.59
CA THR A 140 -26.81 -7.61 36.52
C THR A 140 -28.02 -8.54 36.47
N MET A 141 -28.43 -8.97 35.27
CA MET A 141 -29.51 -9.94 35.10
C MET A 141 -29.17 -11.31 35.71
N ARG A 142 -27.94 -11.82 35.56
CA ARG A 142 -27.49 -13.05 36.21
C ARG A 142 -27.55 -12.97 37.73
N VAL A 143 -27.09 -11.85 38.31
CA VAL A 143 -27.14 -11.64 39.77
C VAL A 143 -28.59 -11.61 40.27
N ARG A 144 -29.49 -10.89 39.57
CA ARG A 144 -30.92 -10.88 39.92
C ARG A 144 -31.57 -12.25 39.81
N LEU A 145 -31.25 -13.01 38.76
CA LEU A 145 -31.74 -14.38 38.58
C LEU A 145 -31.24 -15.32 39.67
N GLN A 146 -29.98 -15.18 40.11
CA GLN A 146 -29.43 -15.95 41.24
C GLN A 146 -30.17 -15.64 42.55
N HIS A 147 -30.42 -14.35 42.84
CA HIS A 147 -31.17 -13.96 44.03
C HIS A 147 -32.61 -14.50 44.00
N LEU A 148 -33.28 -14.36 42.85
CA LEU A 148 -34.63 -14.89 42.66
C LEU A 148 -34.67 -16.42 42.82
N SER A 149 -33.67 -17.14 42.28
CA SER A 149 -33.54 -18.58 42.45
C SER A 149 -33.37 -18.97 43.91
N GLN A 150 -32.52 -18.26 44.66
CA GLN A 150 -32.32 -18.52 46.10
C GLN A 150 -33.61 -18.27 46.90
N GLU A 151 -34.36 -17.24 46.54
CA GLU A 151 -35.61 -16.88 47.20
C GLU A 151 -36.73 -17.91 46.94
N ILE A 152 -36.85 -18.38 45.69
CA ILE A 152 -37.75 -19.50 45.35
C ILE A 152 -37.37 -20.75 46.13
N THR A 153 -36.09 -21.11 46.18
CA THR A 153 -35.62 -22.30 46.93
C THR A 153 -35.94 -22.19 48.42
N ARG A 154 -35.80 -21.01 49.03
CA ARG A 154 -36.17 -20.77 50.44
C ARG A 154 -37.67 -20.91 50.67
N LEU A 155 -38.51 -20.37 49.78
CA LEU A 155 -39.95 -20.52 49.92
C LEU A 155 -40.37 -21.99 49.80
N LEU A 156 -39.81 -22.72 48.83
CA LEU A 156 -40.05 -24.15 48.68
C LEU A 156 -39.64 -24.96 49.92
N SER A 157 -38.49 -24.66 50.53
CA SER A 157 -38.07 -25.35 51.75
C SER A 157 -38.95 -25.00 52.97
N GLN A 158 -39.46 -23.77 53.09
CA GLN A 158 -40.41 -23.38 54.13
C GLN A 158 -41.78 -24.04 53.96
N PHE A 159 -42.25 -24.21 52.72
CA PHE A 159 -43.48 -24.94 52.42
C PHE A 159 -43.32 -26.44 52.69
N SER A 160 -42.17 -27.02 52.33
CA SER A 160 -41.82 -28.42 52.61
C SER A 160 -41.79 -28.74 54.11
N SER A 161 -41.32 -27.83 54.97
CA SER A 161 -41.23 -28.08 56.42
C SER A 161 -42.54 -27.85 57.17
N ARG A 162 -43.43 -26.98 56.65
CA ARG A 162 -44.74 -26.71 57.28
C ARG A 162 -45.83 -27.72 56.93
N ASN A 163 -45.74 -28.38 55.78
CA ASN A 163 -46.80 -29.23 55.25
C ASN A 163 -46.40 -30.71 55.10
N ALA A 164 -45.37 -31.16 55.82
CA ALA A 164 -44.87 -32.54 55.75
C ALA A 164 -45.95 -33.61 56.03
N ASP A 165 -47.07 -33.25 56.65
CA ASP A 165 -48.11 -34.21 57.05
C ASP A 165 -49.45 -34.07 56.30
N ASN A 166 -49.64 -33.16 55.33
CA ASN A 166 -50.98 -33.00 54.75
C ASN A 166 -51.06 -32.32 53.37
N TYR A 167 -50.66 -32.99 52.27
CA TYR A 167 -51.27 -32.81 50.94
C TYR A 167 -50.70 -33.81 49.91
N LYS A 168 -51.55 -34.32 48.99
CA LYS A 168 -51.12 -35.21 47.90
C LYS A 168 -50.38 -34.41 46.79
N ASP A 169 -49.29 -34.98 46.30
CA ASP A 169 -48.22 -34.37 45.47
C ASP A 169 -48.65 -33.60 44.20
N THR A 170 -49.81 -33.89 43.63
CA THR A 170 -50.19 -33.37 42.29
C THR A 170 -50.75 -31.95 42.30
N ASP A 171 -51.35 -31.49 43.40
CA ASP A 171 -51.96 -30.15 43.48
C ASP A 171 -50.97 -29.05 43.87
N ILE A 172 -49.96 -29.40 44.69
CA ILE A 172 -48.91 -28.45 45.11
C ILE A 172 -48.03 -28.09 43.90
N GLN A 173 -47.67 -29.06 43.08
CA GLN A 173 -46.85 -28.81 41.89
C GLN A 173 -47.58 -27.90 40.88
N ASN A 174 -48.88 -28.10 40.68
CA ASN A 174 -49.68 -27.27 39.76
C ASN A 174 -49.85 -25.82 40.27
N LEU A 175 -50.03 -25.62 41.58
CA LEU A 175 -50.17 -24.28 42.19
C LEU A 175 -48.86 -23.50 42.21
N VAL A 176 -47.75 -24.19 42.52
CA VAL A 176 -46.40 -23.59 42.49
C VAL A 176 -46.00 -23.26 41.06
N PHE A 177 -46.27 -24.16 40.10
CA PHE A 177 -45.96 -23.95 38.69
C PHE A 177 -46.76 -22.78 38.10
N THR A 178 -48.06 -22.68 38.37
CA THR A 178 -48.88 -21.55 37.87
C THR A 178 -48.46 -20.20 38.48
N LYS A 179 -48.08 -20.15 39.76
CA LYS A 179 -47.59 -18.90 40.38
C LYS A 179 -46.21 -18.49 39.86
N ILE A 180 -45.30 -19.44 39.67
CA ILE A 180 -43.97 -19.18 39.10
C ILE A 180 -44.10 -18.72 37.64
N VAL A 181 -44.88 -19.41 36.82
CA VAL A 181 -45.12 -19.04 35.41
C VAL A 181 -45.77 -17.65 35.32
N LYS A 182 -46.77 -17.35 36.15
CA LYS A 182 -47.42 -16.03 36.17
C LYS A 182 -46.45 -14.93 36.56
N HIS A 183 -45.58 -15.15 37.56
CA HIS A 183 -44.59 -14.16 38.00
C HIS A 183 -43.45 -13.95 36.99
N LEU A 184 -43.03 -15.02 36.30
CA LEU A 184 -42.05 -14.92 35.22
C LEU A 184 -42.63 -14.18 34.01
N PHE A 185 -43.91 -14.42 33.66
CA PHE A 185 -44.58 -13.70 32.57
C PHE A 185 -44.75 -12.21 32.86
N THR A 186 -45.22 -11.81 34.06
CA THR A 186 -45.44 -10.39 34.37
C THR A 186 -44.15 -9.57 34.48
N ASN A 187 -43.05 -10.18 34.91
CA ASN A 187 -41.81 -9.44 35.20
C ASN A 187 -40.74 -9.53 34.12
N TYR A 188 -40.72 -10.58 33.28
CA TYR A 188 -39.67 -10.77 32.27
C TYR A 188 -40.20 -10.78 30.83
N VAL A 189 -41.52 -10.93 30.59
CA VAL A 189 -42.14 -10.83 29.26
C VAL A 189 -42.87 -9.49 29.17
N ARG A 190 -42.12 -8.41 28.96
CA ARG A 190 -42.66 -7.13 28.50
C ARG A 190 -42.04 -6.87 27.12
N PHE A 191 -42.89 -6.93 26.08
CA PHE A 191 -42.58 -6.35 24.77
C PHE A 191 -42.39 -4.84 24.91
#